data_AF-A0A7C4EXS4-F1
#
_entry.id   AF-A0A7C4EXS4-F1
#
_cell.length_a   1.000
_cell.length_b   1.000
_cell.length_c   1.000
_cell.angle_alpha   90.00
_cell.angle_beta   90.00
_cell.angle_gamma   90.00
#
_symmetry.space_group_name_H-M   'P 1'
#
loop_
_entity.id
_entity.type
_entity.pdbx_description
1 polymer ?
#
loop_
_entity_poly.entity_id
_entity_poly.type
_entity_poly.pdbx_seq_one_letter_code
_entity_poly.pdbx_strand_id
1 'polypeptide(L)'
;VPFRLAHRLVGEIVKLSVKTGRKMNSLNEEDLKSVSLNVLGRDVSGLLMKILKEADASVVASKRVSLGAGSPEADKMMLADRENVLKECFSKLSLMLQKDTEARMLLENAVSRLVKGFSFSTVEKCP
;
A
#
# COMPACT_ATOMS: atom_id res chain seq x y z
N VAL A 1 26.25 -12.69 11.70
CA VAL A 1 26.25 -14.04 11.09
C VAL A 1 26.01 -13.85 9.59
N PRO A 2 26.82 -14.45 8.70
CA PRO A 2 26.58 -14.38 7.25
C PRO A 2 25.16 -14.84 6.90
N PHE A 3 24.51 -14.19 5.94
CA PHE A 3 23.11 -14.47 5.58
C PHE A 3 22.87 -15.94 5.24
N ARG A 4 23.79 -16.56 4.48
CA ARG A 4 23.73 -17.99 4.13
C ARG A 4 23.70 -18.92 5.35
N LEU A 5 24.46 -18.59 6.39
CA LEU A 5 24.49 -19.37 7.63
C LEU A 5 23.23 -19.15 8.45
N ALA A 6 22.71 -17.92 8.51
CA ALA A 6 21.43 -17.64 9.15
C ALA A 6 20.28 -18.40 8.46
N HIS A 7 20.24 -18.39 7.13
CA HIS A 7 19.23 -19.14 6.36
C HIS A 7 19.36 -20.65 6.57
N ARG A 8 20.59 -21.20 6.60
CA ARG A 8 20.82 -22.63 6.92
C ARG A 8 20.33 -22.97 8.32
N LEU A 9 20.60 -22.12 9.30
CA LEU A 9 20.15 -22.29 10.67
C LEU A 9 18.63 -22.34 10.76
N VAL A 10 17.93 -21.38 10.13
CA VAL A 10 16.46 -21.37 10.05
C VAL A 10 15.95 -22.63 9.37
N GLY A 11 16.57 -23.07 8.28
CA GLY A 11 16.20 -24.30 7.59
C GLY A 11 16.28 -25.56 8.47
N GLU A 12 17.32 -25.68 9.30
CA GLU A 12 17.43 -26.80 10.24
C GLU A 12 16.39 -26.71 11.37
N ILE A 13 16.07 -25.52 11.86
CA ILE A 13 14.99 -25.30 12.85
C ILE A 13 13.63 -25.72 12.26
N VAL A 14 13.35 -25.36 11.00
CA VAL A 14 12.12 -25.75 10.30
C VAL A 14 12.05 -27.28 10.14
N LYS A 15 13.15 -27.94 9.73
CA LYS A 15 13.21 -29.40 9.64
C LYS A 15 12.93 -30.07 10.99
N LEU A 16 13.48 -29.53 12.08
CA LEU A 16 13.25 -30.04 13.42
C LEU A 16 11.79 -29.88 13.87
N SER A 17 11.19 -28.72 13.58
CA SER A 17 9.78 -28.44 13.82
C SER A 17 8.88 -29.43 13.08
N VAL A 18 9.14 -29.69 11.80
CA VAL A 18 8.39 -30.68 11.00
C VAL A 18 8.59 -32.10 11.53
N LYS A 19 9.84 -32.50 11.83
CA LYS A 19 10.16 -33.85 12.33
C LYS A 19 9.50 -34.16 13.68
N THR A 20 9.35 -33.16 14.54
CA THR A 20 8.81 -33.32 15.90
C THR A 20 7.32 -33.00 16.00
N GLY A 21 6.70 -32.49 14.93
CA GLY A 21 5.30 -32.04 14.94
C GLY A 21 5.04 -30.82 15.83
N ARG A 22 6.08 -30.14 16.31
CA ARG A 22 6.00 -28.98 17.20
C ARG A 22 6.07 -27.68 16.42
N LYS A 23 5.38 -26.63 16.87
CA LYS A 23 5.53 -25.28 16.30
C LYS A 23 6.94 -24.75 16.57
N MET A 24 7.49 -23.94 15.67
CA MET A 24 8.84 -23.38 15.83
C MET A 24 8.98 -22.58 17.15
N ASN A 25 7.95 -21.85 17.55
CA ASN A 25 7.92 -21.09 18.81
C ASN A 25 7.73 -21.95 20.08
N SER A 26 7.59 -23.27 19.94
CA SER A 26 7.45 -24.24 21.03
C SER A 26 8.64 -25.18 21.18
N LEU A 27 9.70 -24.99 20.38
CA LEU A 27 10.96 -25.70 20.55
C LEU A 27 11.64 -25.26 21.85
N ASN A 28 12.30 -26.20 22.53
CA ASN A 28 12.98 -25.90 23.79
C ASN A 28 14.43 -25.44 23.56
N GLU A 29 15.11 -25.05 24.63
CA GLU A 29 16.49 -24.53 24.53
C GLU A 29 17.47 -25.62 24.07
N GLU A 30 17.26 -26.87 24.47
CA GLU A 30 18.11 -28.01 24.11
C GLU A 30 18.03 -28.33 22.61
N ASP A 31 16.81 -28.30 22.05
CA ASP A 31 16.53 -28.43 20.62
C ASP A 31 17.35 -27.39 19.84
N LEU A 32 17.27 -26.12 20.24
CA LEU A 32 17.95 -25.02 19.57
C LEU A 32 19.47 -25.00 19.80
N LYS A 33 19.92 -25.48 20.96
CA LYS A 33 21.34 -25.66 21.27
C LYS A 33 21.97 -26.68 20.33
N SER A 34 21.32 -27.82 20.13
CA SER A 34 21.80 -28.84 19.18
C SER A 34 21.93 -28.27 17.75
N VAL A 35 20.93 -27.53 17.28
CA VAL A 35 20.92 -26.94 15.94
C VAL A 35 21.97 -25.84 15.79
N SER A 36 22.12 -24.97 16.80
CA SER A 36 23.11 -23.89 16.77
C SER A 36 24.55 -24.40 16.80
N LEU A 37 24.85 -25.41 17.63
CA LEU A 37 26.17 -26.05 17.65
C LEU A 37 26.47 -26.72 16.31
N ASN A 38 25.50 -27.41 15.71
CA ASN A 38 25.68 -28.09 14.42
C ASN A 38 25.91 -27.13 13.24
N VAL A 39 25.23 -25.97 13.22
CA VAL A 39 25.28 -25.04 12.07
C VAL A 39 26.33 -23.95 12.24
N LEU A 40 26.47 -23.41 13.45
CA LEU A 40 27.33 -22.26 13.74
C LEU A 40 28.59 -22.62 14.54
N GLY A 41 28.70 -23.85 15.06
CA GLY A 41 29.80 -24.26 15.94
C GLY A 41 29.79 -23.57 17.30
N ARG A 42 28.70 -22.88 17.66
CA ARG A 42 28.56 -22.13 18.91
C ARG A 42 27.12 -22.12 19.39
N ASP A 43 26.94 -22.09 20.70
CA ASP A 43 25.63 -22.01 21.32
C ASP A 43 25.05 -20.59 21.20
N VAL A 44 23.92 -20.48 20.50
CA VAL A 44 23.10 -19.26 20.44
C VAL A 44 21.63 -19.54 20.77
N SER A 45 21.36 -20.65 21.46
CA SER A 45 20.01 -21.12 21.81
C SER A 45 19.17 -20.06 22.52
N GLY A 46 19.74 -19.37 23.52
CA GLY A 46 19.07 -18.28 24.24
C GLY A 46 18.64 -17.11 23.35
N LEU A 47 19.41 -16.77 22.30
CA LEU A 47 19.02 -15.74 21.32
C LEU A 47 17.91 -16.26 20.41
N LEU A 48 18.02 -17.50 19.94
CA LEU A 48 17.02 -18.13 19.09
C LEU A 48 15.67 -18.26 19.79
N MET A 49 15.66 -18.58 21.09
CA MET A 49 14.45 -18.61 21.91
C MET A 49 13.74 -17.25 21.91
N LYS A 50 14.48 -16.14 22.04
CA LYS A 50 13.90 -14.79 21.99
C LYS A 50 13.33 -14.49 20.60
N ILE A 51 14.10 -14.76 19.55
CA ILE A 51 13.68 -14.51 18.15
C ILE A 51 12.41 -15.31 17.80
N LEU A 52 12.36 -16.60 18.14
CA LEU A 52 11.24 -17.47 17.82
C LEU A 52 9.98 -17.13 18.63
N LYS A 53 10.12 -16.61 19.85
CA LYS A 53 8.99 -16.07 20.62
C LYS A 53 8.41 -14.82 19.99
N GLU A 54 9.24 -13.99 19.38
CA GLU A 54 8.82 -12.78 18.65
C GLU A 54 8.40 -13.04 17.20
N ALA A 55 8.53 -14.28 16.70
CA ALA A 55 8.19 -14.66 15.34
C ALA A 55 6.68 -14.84 15.09
N ASP A 56 5.84 -14.16 15.89
CA ASP A 56 4.41 -14.08 15.63
C ASP A 56 4.15 -13.26 14.36
N ALA A 57 3.20 -13.71 13.54
CA ALA A 57 2.93 -13.10 12.24
C ALA A 57 2.52 -11.61 12.35
N SER A 58 1.76 -11.25 13.39
CA SER A 58 1.32 -9.87 13.63
C SER A 58 2.51 -8.99 14.03
N VAL A 59 3.39 -9.51 14.89
CA VAL A 59 4.60 -8.80 15.35
C VAL A 59 5.61 -8.65 14.22
N VAL A 60 5.77 -9.66 13.36
CA VAL A 60 6.68 -9.58 12.21
C VAL A 60 6.14 -8.59 11.17
N ALA A 61 4.83 -8.55 10.93
CA ALA A 61 4.21 -7.60 10.01
C ALA A 61 4.38 -6.15 10.50
N SER A 62 4.18 -5.88 11.79
CA SER A 62 4.32 -4.53 12.35
C SER A 62 5.75 -3.97 12.27
N LYS A 63 6.76 -4.84 12.28
CA LYS A 63 8.18 -4.44 12.13
C LYS A 63 8.56 -4.03 10.69
N ARG A 64 7.69 -4.25 9.69
CA ARG A 64 7.95 -3.91 8.28
C ARG A 64 7.63 -2.45 7.99
N VAL A 65 8.51 -1.54 8.38
CA VAL A 65 8.26 -0.08 8.33
C VAL A 65 8.55 0.58 6.97
N SER A 66 9.13 -0.14 6.02
CA SER A 66 9.40 0.42 4.69
C SER A 66 8.10 0.68 3.92
N LEU A 67 8.10 1.69 3.04
CA LEU A 67 6.98 1.98 2.15
C LEU A 67 6.62 0.73 1.33
N GLY A 68 5.33 0.38 1.31
CA GLY A 68 4.82 -0.81 0.61
C GLY A 68 5.05 -2.15 1.32
N ALA A 69 5.58 -2.17 2.55
CA ALA A 69 5.95 -3.40 3.22
C ALA A 69 4.81 -4.09 4.02
N GLY A 70 3.62 -3.49 4.06
CA GLY A 70 2.40 -4.08 4.65
C GLY A 70 2.34 -4.03 6.18
N SER A 71 3.00 -3.04 6.81
CA SER A 71 2.75 -2.74 8.23
C SER A 71 1.58 -1.78 8.37
N PRO A 72 0.85 -1.80 9.50
CA PRO A 72 -0.27 -0.87 9.73
C PRO A 72 0.12 0.61 9.55
N GLU A 73 1.34 0.98 9.95
CA GLU A 73 1.83 2.36 9.79
C GLU A 73 2.12 2.69 8.32
N ALA A 74 2.79 1.80 7.59
CA ALA A 74 3.04 1.99 6.16
C ALA A 74 1.73 2.03 5.37
N ASP A 75 0.78 1.16 5.70
CA ASP A 75 -0.53 1.12 5.05
C ASP A 75 -1.32 2.40 5.33
N LYS A 76 -1.29 2.91 6.56
CA LYS A 76 -1.92 4.20 6.91
C LYS A 76 -1.34 5.37 6.11
N MET A 77 -0.02 5.44 5.97
CA MET A 77 0.64 6.44 5.14
C MET A 77 0.21 6.34 3.68
N MET A 78 0.17 5.12 3.13
CA MET A 78 -0.26 4.88 1.76
C MET A 78 -1.72 5.26 1.53
N LEU A 79 -2.61 4.93 2.46
CA LEU A 79 -4.02 5.31 2.39
C LEU A 79 -4.20 6.83 2.40
N ALA A 80 -3.49 7.54 3.29
CA ALA A 80 -3.54 9.00 3.34
C ALA A 80 -3.04 9.65 2.04
N ASP A 81 -1.98 9.12 1.45
CA ASP A 81 -1.48 9.56 0.14
C ASP A 81 -2.52 9.33 -0.97
N ARG A 82 -3.17 8.16 -0.99
CA ARG A 82 -4.24 7.86 -1.96
C ARG A 82 -5.45 8.78 -1.78
N GLU A 83 -5.84 9.11 -0.55
CA GLU A 83 -6.91 10.07 -0.29
C GLU A 83 -6.59 11.46 -0.84
N ASN A 84 -5.35 11.92 -0.72
CA ASN A 84 -4.92 13.21 -1.27
C ASN A 84 -4.97 13.21 -2.80
N VAL A 85 -4.50 12.13 -3.44
CA VAL A 85 -4.60 11.96 -4.90
C VAL A 85 -6.06 11.98 -5.36
N LEU A 86 -6.96 11.31 -4.63
CA LEU A 86 -8.39 11.32 -4.96
C LEU A 86 -8.99 12.73 -4.83
N LYS A 87 -8.66 13.46 -3.77
CA LYS A 87 -9.11 14.85 -3.58
C LYS A 87 -8.67 15.73 -4.75
N GLU A 88 -7.41 15.66 -5.16
CA GLU A 88 -6.91 16.43 -6.31
C GLU A 88 -7.64 16.08 -7.60
N CYS A 89 -7.89 14.80 -7.85
CA CYS A 89 -8.63 14.33 -9.03
C CYS A 89 -10.07 14.87 -9.04
N PHE A 90 -10.77 14.82 -7.91
CA PHE A 90 -12.12 15.38 -7.81
C PHE A 90 -12.14 16.90 -7.98
N SER A 91 -11.16 17.61 -7.42
CA SER A 91 -11.04 19.07 -7.62
C SER A 91 -10.81 19.41 -9.10
N LYS A 92 -9.94 18.67 -9.80
CA LYS A 92 -9.71 18.83 -11.24
C LYS A 92 -10.97 18.56 -12.04
N LEU A 93 -11.69 17.48 -11.74
CA LEU A 93 -12.95 17.14 -12.41
C LEU A 93 -14.02 18.22 -12.21
N SER A 94 -14.18 18.72 -10.98
CA SER A 94 -15.13 19.79 -10.67
C SER A 94 -14.85 21.05 -11.49
N LEU A 95 -13.57 21.45 -11.57
CA LEU A 95 -13.15 22.59 -12.38
C LEU A 95 -13.46 22.39 -13.88
N MET A 96 -13.26 21.18 -14.40
CA MET A 96 -13.58 20.86 -15.79
C MET A 96 -15.08 20.95 -16.06
N LEU A 97 -15.92 20.44 -15.16
CA LEU A 97 -17.38 20.52 -15.28
C LEU A 97 -17.89 21.96 -15.23
N GLN A 98 -17.32 22.80 -14.36
CA GLN A 98 -17.65 24.22 -14.30
C GLN A 98 -17.34 24.90 -15.63
N LYS A 99 -16.14 24.67 -16.19
CA LYS A 99 -15.74 25.24 -17.49
C LYS A 99 -16.63 24.77 -18.64
N ASP A 100 -17.04 23.50 -18.65
CA ASP A 100 -17.98 22.98 -19.66
C ASP A 100 -19.33 23.69 -19.56
N THR A 101 -19.83 23.89 -18.34
CA THR A 101 -21.10 24.58 -18.09
C THR A 101 -21.04 26.04 -18.52
N GLU A 102 -19.98 26.75 -18.18
CA GLU A 102 -19.75 28.14 -18.62
C GLU A 102 -19.66 28.24 -20.15
N ALA A 103 -18.94 27.32 -20.80
CA ALA A 103 -18.84 27.28 -22.26
C ALA A 103 -20.20 27.03 -22.93
N ARG A 104 -21.02 26.14 -22.39
CA ARG A 104 -22.39 25.89 -22.87
C ARG A 104 -23.26 27.14 -22.76
N MET A 105 -23.25 27.82 -21.60
CA MET A 105 -24.00 29.06 -21.43
C MET A 105 -23.55 30.15 -22.40
N LEU A 106 -22.24 30.31 -22.61
CA LEU A 106 -21.70 31.28 -23.57
C LEU A 106 -22.16 30.97 -25.01
N LEU A 107 -22.16 29.69 -25.40
CA LEU A 107 -22.63 29.25 -26.70
C LEU A 107 -24.14 29.51 -26.87
N GLU A 108 -24.96 29.11 -25.89
CA GLU A 108 -26.42 29.36 -25.91
C GLU A 108 -26.73 30.85 -26.03
N ASN A 109 -26.02 31.70 -25.28
CA ASN A 109 -26.16 33.15 -25.35
C ASN A 109 -25.71 33.72 -26.70
N ALA A 110 -24.64 33.18 -27.30
CA ALA A 110 -24.20 33.58 -28.62
C ALA A 110 -25.23 33.22 -29.70
N VAL A 111 -25.74 31.97 -29.68
CA VAL A 111 -26.77 31.50 -30.61
C VAL A 111 -28.06 32.30 -30.45
N SER A 112 -28.53 32.53 -29.23
CA SER A 112 -29.74 33.32 -28.95
C SER A 112 -29.65 34.75 -29.48
N ARG A 113 -28.49 35.42 -29.31
CA ARG A 113 -28.25 36.76 -29.89
C ARG A 113 -28.30 36.73 -31.42
N LEU A 114 -27.70 35.71 -32.03
CA LEU A 114 -27.65 35.56 -33.48
C LEU A 114 -29.07 35.39 -34.04
N VAL A 115 -29.85 34.44 -33.50
CA VAL A 115 -31.23 34.17 -33.92
C VAL A 115 -32.14 35.40 -33.75
N LYS A 116 -32.04 36.10 -32.61
CA LYS A 116 -32.79 37.35 -32.40
C LYS A 116 -32.38 38.44 -33.38
N GLY A 117 -31.08 38.60 -33.65
CA GLY A 117 -30.58 39.55 -34.66
C GLY A 117 -31.11 39.26 -36.06
N PHE A 118 -31.23 37.99 -36.43
CA PHE A 118 -31.86 37.57 -37.70
C PHE A 118 -33.36 37.88 -37.77
N SER A 119 -34.07 37.80 -36.64
CA SER A 119 -35.53 38.02 -36.57
C SER A 119 -35.93 39.49 -36.74
N PHE A 120 -35.06 40.44 -36.39
CA PHE A 120 -35.29 41.87 -36.60
C PHE A 120 -34.85 42.36 -37.99
N SER A 121 -33.95 41.64 -38.66
CA SER A 121 -33.42 42.02 -39.98
C SER A 121 -34.37 41.72 -41.14
N THR A 122 -35.42 40.92 -40.92
CA THR A 122 -36.40 40.53 -41.95
C THR A 122 -37.63 41.45 -42.03
N VAL A 123 -37.72 42.49 -41.18
CA VAL A 123 -38.92 43.37 -41.12
C VAL A 123 -38.72 44.73 -41.80
N GLU A 124 -37.49 45.14 -42.13
CA GLU A 124 -37.23 46.38 -42.87
C GLU A 124 -36.74 46.10 -44.28
N LYS A 125 -37.69 45.91 -45.21
CA LYS A 125 -37.62 46.37 -46.60
C LYS A 125 -38.93 46.03 -47.31
N CYS A 126 -39.82 47.00 -47.43
CA CYS A 126 -40.36 47.42 -48.72
C CYS A 126 -41.05 48.80 -48.56
N PRO A 127 -40.83 49.73 -49.52
CA PRO A 127 -41.45 51.06 -49.54
C PRO A 127 -42.95 51.03 -49.83
#